data_AF-Q6LC31-F1
#
_entry.id   AF-Q6LC31-F1
#
_cell.length_a   1.000
_cell.length_b   1.000
_cell.length_c   1.000
_cell.angle_alpha   90.00
_cell.angle_beta   90.00
_cell.angle_gamma   90.00
#
_symmetry.space_group_name_H-M   'P 1'
#
loop_
_entity.id
_entity.type
_entity.pdbx_description
1 polymer ?
#
loop_
_entity_poly.entity_id
_entity_poly.type
_entity_poly.pdbx_seq_one_letter_code
_entity_poly.pdbx_strand_id
1 'polypeptide(L)'
;DDKLKKLVEQHGTDDWTLIASHLQNRSDFQCQHRWQKVLNPELIKGPWTKEEDQRVIELVQKYGPKRWSLIAKHLKGRIGKQCRERWHNHLNPEVKKSSWTEEEDRIIYEAHKRLGNRWAEIAKLLPG
;
A
#
# COMPACT_ATOMS: atom_id res chain seq x y z
N ASP A 1 -16.72 1.87 -11.79
CA ASP A 1 -16.58 0.76 -10.82
C ASP A 1 -17.80 -0.14 -10.77
N ASP A 2 -19.01 0.37 -10.54
CA ASP A 2 -20.19 -0.51 -10.42
C ASP A 2 -20.49 -1.33 -11.67
N LYS A 3 -20.33 -0.73 -12.87
CA LYS A 3 -20.44 -1.46 -14.14
C LYS A 3 -19.38 -2.57 -14.26
N LEU A 4 -18.14 -2.29 -13.86
CA LEU A 4 -17.05 -3.28 -13.87
C LEU A 4 -17.35 -4.43 -12.88
N LYS A 5 -17.87 -4.12 -11.69
CA LYS A 5 -18.28 -5.15 -10.72
C LYS A 5 -19.36 -6.07 -11.27
N LYS A 6 -20.45 -5.49 -11.82
CA LYS A 6 -21.54 -6.26 -12.42
C LYS A 6 -21.06 -7.16 -13.56
N LEU A 7 -20.17 -6.66 -14.41
CA LEU A 7 -19.60 -7.46 -15.52
C LEU A 7 -18.75 -8.61 -15.00
N VAL A 8 -17.95 -8.41 -13.94
CA VAL A 8 -17.17 -9.49 -13.32
C VAL A 8 -18.08 -10.50 -12.61
N GLU A 9 -19.16 -10.06 -11.97
CA GLU A 9 -20.16 -10.96 -11.37
C GLU A 9 -20.87 -11.82 -12.42
N GLN A 10 -21.12 -11.27 -13.62
CA GLN A 10 -21.80 -11.96 -14.72
C GLN A 10 -20.88 -12.89 -15.51
N HIS A 11 -19.63 -12.48 -15.75
CA HIS A 11 -18.72 -13.15 -16.70
C HIS A 11 -17.48 -13.77 -16.03
N GLY A 12 -17.29 -13.59 -14.72
CA GLY A 12 -16.10 -14.03 -14.00
C GLY A 12 -14.86 -13.15 -14.25
N THR A 13 -13.67 -13.69 -13.98
CA THR A 13 -12.39 -12.96 -14.08
C THR A 13 -11.43 -13.55 -15.12
N ASP A 14 -11.93 -14.42 -16.00
CA ASP A 14 -11.10 -15.20 -16.93
C ASP A 14 -10.94 -14.51 -18.30
N ASP A 15 -11.93 -13.73 -18.75
CA ASP A 15 -11.89 -12.99 -20.02
C ASP A 15 -12.06 -11.47 -19.81
N TRP A 16 -10.94 -10.79 -19.60
CA TRP A 16 -10.91 -9.33 -19.45
C TRP A 16 -11.15 -8.58 -20.76
N THR A 17 -10.94 -9.22 -21.92
CA THR A 17 -11.22 -8.63 -23.23
C THR A 17 -12.72 -8.47 -23.42
N LEU A 18 -13.49 -9.50 -23.05
CA LEU A 18 -14.96 -9.43 -23.03
C LEU A 18 -15.45 -8.35 -22.06
N ILE A 19 -14.89 -8.27 -20.86
CA ILE A 19 -15.28 -7.24 -19.88
C ILE A 19 -14.97 -5.83 -20.41
N ALA A 20 -13.80 -5.64 -21.01
CA ALA A 20 -13.37 -4.35 -21.55
C ALA A 20 -14.22 -3.91 -22.76
N SER A 21 -14.69 -4.83 -23.61
CA SER A 21 -15.55 -4.48 -24.75
C SER A 21 -16.87 -3.81 -24.32
N HIS A 22 -17.33 -4.07 -23.09
CA HIS A 22 -18.51 -3.44 -22.50
C HIS A 22 -18.21 -2.10 -21.81
N LEU A 23 -16.93 -1.70 -21.68
CA LEU A 23 -16.47 -0.49 -21.01
C LEU A 23 -15.79 0.45 -22.00
N GLN A 24 -16.50 1.50 -22.41
CA GLN A 24 -15.95 2.52 -23.29
C GLN A 24 -14.65 3.11 -22.71
N ASN A 25 -13.61 3.22 -23.56
CA ASN A 25 -12.30 3.78 -23.24
C ASN A 25 -11.54 3.08 -22.09
N ARG A 26 -11.76 1.78 -21.90
CA ARG A 26 -10.97 0.96 -20.96
C ARG A 26 -10.35 -0.22 -21.66
N SER A 27 -9.06 -0.46 -21.39
CA SER A 27 -8.43 -1.72 -21.79
C SER A 27 -8.75 -2.84 -20.82
N ASP A 28 -8.63 -4.07 -21.29
CA ASP A 28 -8.64 -5.31 -20.51
C ASP A 28 -7.69 -5.23 -19.31
N PHE A 29 -6.46 -4.77 -19.53
CA PHE A 29 -5.46 -4.58 -18.47
C PHE A 29 -5.93 -3.58 -17.40
N GLN A 30 -6.54 -2.46 -17.80
CA GLN A 30 -7.07 -1.47 -16.86
C GLN A 30 -8.21 -2.05 -16.02
N CYS A 31 -9.09 -2.85 -16.63
CA CYS A 31 -10.19 -3.52 -15.94
C CYS A 31 -9.67 -4.55 -14.93
N GLN A 32 -8.78 -5.43 -15.38
CA GLN A 32 -8.13 -6.42 -14.53
C GLN A 32 -7.40 -5.76 -13.35
N HIS A 33 -6.60 -4.74 -13.62
CA HIS A 33 -5.82 -4.05 -12.59
C HIS A 33 -6.75 -3.34 -11.59
N ARG A 34 -7.82 -2.68 -12.07
CA ARG A 34 -8.81 -2.05 -11.19
C ARG A 34 -9.51 -3.07 -10.30
N TRP A 35 -9.87 -4.23 -10.84
CA TRP A 35 -10.47 -5.32 -10.07
C TRP A 35 -9.51 -5.84 -9.00
N GLN A 36 -8.32 -6.31 -9.41
CA GLN A 36 -7.33 -6.95 -8.54
C GLN A 36 -6.81 -6.04 -7.42
N LYS A 37 -6.79 -4.72 -7.61
CA LYS A 37 -6.22 -3.78 -6.63
C LYS A 37 -7.26 -3.04 -5.79
N VAL A 38 -8.52 -2.98 -6.23
CA VAL A 38 -9.51 -2.08 -5.61
C VAL A 38 -10.89 -2.68 -5.41
N LEU A 39 -11.41 -3.41 -6.40
CA LEU A 39 -12.82 -3.83 -6.42
C LEU A 39 -13.07 -5.27 -5.98
N ASN A 40 -12.07 -6.16 -6.07
CA ASN A 40 -12.21 -7.55 -5.66
C ASN A 40 -12.66 -7.60 -4.17
N PRO A 41 -13.81 -8.22 -3.84
CA PRO A 41 -14.32 -8.31 -2.47
C PRO A 41 -13.43 -9.12 -1.53
N GLU A 42 -12.53 -9.95 -2.05
CA GLU A 42 -11.53 -10.67 -1.24
C GLU A 42 -10.45 -9.75 -0.66
N LEU A 43 -10.36 -8.49 -1.13
CA LEU A 43 -9.41 -7.52 -0.61
C LEU A 43 -9.82 -7.00 0.76
N ILE A 44 -8.92 -7.07 1.73
CA ILE A 44 -9.15 -6.58 3.09
C ILE A 44 -8.70 -5.12 3.19
N LYS A 45 -9.65 -4.21 3.41
CA LYS A 45 -9.41 -2.77 3.61
C LYS A 45 -9.40 -2.35 5.09
N GLY A 46 -9.79 -3.26 5.98
CA GLY A 46 -9.98 -3.01 7.41
C GLY A 46 -8.71 -3.02 8.25
N PRO A 47 -8.86 -2.95 9.60
CA PRO A 47 -7.74 -2.90 10.54
C PRO A 47 -6.86 -4.14 10.43
N TRP A 48 -5.60 -4.00 10.84
CA TRP A 48 -4.64 -5.11 10.91
C TRP A 48 -4.83 -5.92 12.19
N THR A 49 -4.88 -7.23 12.07
CA THR A 49 -4.85 -8.11 13.26
C THR A 49 -3.42 -8.33 13.75
N LYS A 50 -3.28 -8.81 14.99
CA LYS A 50 -1.97 -9.12 15.56
C LYS A 50 -1.26 -10.24 14.79
N GLU A 51 -2.03 -11.21 14.29
CA GLU A 51 -1.53 -12.33 13.50
C GLU A 51 -1.01 -11.85 12.14
N GLU A 52 -1.72 -10.92 11.50
CA GLU A 52 -1.25 -10.29 10.26
C GLU A 52 0.04 -9.49 10.50
N ASP A 53 0.11 -8.72 11.58
CA ASP A 53 1.31 -7.95 11.95
C ASP A 53 2.51 -8.86 12.18
N GLN A 54 2.34 -9.91 13.00
CA GLN A 54 3.37 -10.91 13.27
C GLN A 54 3.85 -11.54 11.96
N ARG A 55 2.92 -11.86 11.06
CA ARG A 55 3.24 -12.44 9.77
C ARG A 55 4.03 -11.48 8.88
N VAL A 56 3.68 -10.19 8.85
CA VAL A 56 4.47 -9.18 8.12
C VAL A 56 5.88 -9.09 8.68
N ILE A 57 6.04 -9.07 10.01
CA ILE A 57 7.35 -8.98 10.66
C ILE A 57 8.23 -10.16 10.24
N GLU A 58 7.75 -11.39 10.36
CA GLU A 58 8.48 -12.59 9.95
C GLU A 58 8.89 -12.55 8.48
N LEU A 59 7.97 -12.16 7.60
CA LEU A 59 8.22 -12.13 6.16
C LEU A 59 9.20 -11.02 5.76
N VAL A 60 9.18 -9.89 6.46
CA VAL A 60 10.17 -8.82 6.27
C VAL A 60 11.54 -9.26 6.77
N GLN A 61 11.63 -9.94 7.91
CA GLN A 61 12.89 -10.53 8.37
C GLN A 61 13.44 -11.56 7.36
N LYS A 62 12.56 -12.37 6.76
CA LYS A 62 12.96 -13.40 5.79
C LYS A 62 13.34 -12.86 4.41
N TYR A 63 12.59 -11.89 3.88
CA TYR A 63 12.72 -11.45 2.48
C TYR A 63 13.23 -10.00 2.31
N GLY A 64 13.36 -9.26 3.40
CA GLY A 64 13.72 -7.85 3.44
C GLY A 64 12.56 -6.88 3.13
N PRO A 65 12.66 -5.61 3.56
CA PRO A 65 11.61 -4.60 3.44
C PRO A 65 11.54 -3.95 2.05
N LYS A 66 11.59 -4.77 0.99
CA LYS A 66 11.53 -4.31 -0.41
C LYS A 66 10.58 -5.15 -1.27
N ARG A 67 10.38 -6.42 -0.93
CA ARG A 67 9.62 -7.39 -1.74
C ARG A 67 8.14 -7.45 -1.34
N TRP A 68 7.47 -6.31 -1.31
CA TRP A 68 6.11 -6.19 -0.76
C TRP A 68 5.06 -7.02 -1.51
N SER A 69 5.15 -7.13 -2.83
CA SER A 69 4.26 -7.98 -3.62
C SER A 69 4.44 -9.47 -3.29
N LEU A 70 5.64 -9.91 -2.90
CA LEU A 70 5.89 -11.27 -2.44
C LEU A 70 5.33 -11.49 -1.03
N ILE A 71 5.59 -10.54 -0.12
CA ILE A 71 5.07 -10.58 1.26
C ILE A 71 3.54 -10.69 1.25
N ALA A 72 2.87 -9.87 0.43
CA ALA A 72 1.42 -9.87 0.31
C ALA A 72 0.83 -11.21 -0.16
N LYS A 73 1.57 -12.01 -0.96
CA LYS A 73 1.10 -13.36 -1.37
C LYS A 73 0.94 -14.32 -0.19
N HIS A 74 1.58 -14.05 0.94
CA HIS A 74 1.48 -14.84 2.16
C HIS A 74 0.41 -14.33 3.13
N LEU A 75 -0.35 -13.30 2.75
CA LEU A 75 -1.43 -12.72 3.53
C LEU A 75 -2.73 -12.79 2.74
N LYS A 76 -3.81 -13.23 3.38
CA LYS A 76 -5.12 -13.31 2.73
C LYS A 76 -5.66 -11.90 2.50
N GLY A 77 -5.92 -11.55 1.23
CA GLY A 77 -6.61 -10.30 0.88
C GLY A 77 -5.83 -9.00 1.08
N ARG A 78 -4.60 -9.04 1.61
CA ARG A 78 -3.72 -7.86 1.71
C ARG A 78 -2.90 -7.70 0.44
N ILE A 79 -2.65 -6.45 0.05
CA ILE A 79 -1.78 -6.13 -1.10
C ILE A 79 -0.45 -5.53 -0.65
N GLY A 80 0.55 -5.58 -1.54
CA GLY A 80 1.91 -5.12 -1.24
C GLY A 80 1.97 -3.67 -0.75
N LYS A 81 1.14 -2.77 -1.30
CA LYS A 81 1.05 -1.38 -0.83
C LYS A 81 0.70 -1.31 0.67
N GLN A 82 -0.28 -2.09 1.11
CA GLN A 82 -0.72 -2.12 2.50
C GLN A 82 0.37 -2.70 3.41
N CYS A 83 1.04 -3.78 2.97
CA CYS A 83 2.14 -4.38 3.73
C CYS A 83 3.29 -3.39 3.95
N ARG A 84 3.67 -2.66 2.88
CA ARG A 84 4.69 -1.61 2.93
C ARG A 84 4.31 -0.52 3.94
N GLU A 85 3.10 0.00 3.80
CA GLU A 85 2.59 1.07 4.67
C GLU A 85 2.55 0.61 6.13
N ARG A 86 2.04 -0.61 6.39
CA ARG A 86 1.98 -1.17 7.72
C ARG A 86 3.37 -1.32 8.34
N TRP A 87 4.34 -1.83 7.59
CA TRP A 87 5.72 -1.95 8.06
C TRP A 87 6.33 -0.61 8.41
N HIS A 88 6.39 0.32 7.45
CA HIS A 88 7.11 1.59 7.64
C HIS A 88 6.46 2.54 8.64
N ASN A 89 5.16 2.40 8.90
CA ASN A 89 4.46 3.32 9.82
C ASN A 89 4.27 2.73 11.22
N HIS A 90 4.23 1.40 11.38
CA HIS A 90 3.81 0.79 12.65
C HIS A 90 4.70 -0.34 13.16
N LEU A 91 5.25 -1.17 12.27
CA LEU A 91 5.95 -2.40 12.66
C LEU A 91 7.47 -2.30 12.63
N ASN A 92 8.04 -1.39 11.84
CA ASN A 92 9.48 -1.20 11.80
C ASN A 92 9.97 -0.69 13.17
N PRO A 93 10.85 -1.44 13.88
CA PRO A 93 11.35 -1.03 15.20
C PRO A 93 12.13 0.29 15.18
N GLU A 94 12.68 0.66 14.02
CA GLU A 94 13.43 1.91 13.85
C GLU A 94 12.53 3.15 13.84
N VAL A 95 11.21 2.99 13.72
CA VAL A 95 10.28 4.12 13.70
C VAL A 95 10.08 4.63 15.13
N LYS A 96 10.49 5.87 15.39
CA LYS A 96 10.20 6.53 16.67
C LYS A 96 8.73 6.88 16.76
N LYS A 97 8.13 6.52 17.90
CA LYS A 97 6.71 6.76 18.22
C LYS A 97 6.53 7.84 19.30
N SER A 98 7.62 8.50 19.70
CA SER A 98 7.59 9.63 20.60
C SER A 98 7.05 10.88 19.89
N SER A 99 6.65 11.88 20.68
CA SER A 99 6.43 13.23 20.16
C SER A 99 7.72 13.77 19.53
N TRP A 100 7.55 14.64 18.55
CA TRP A 100 8.64 15.44 17.96
C TRP A 100 9.32 16.27 19.04
N THR A 101 10.64 16.33 19.02
CA THR A 101 11.38 17.26 19.88
C THR A 101 11.42 18.65 19.27
N GLU A 102 11.66 19.67 20.08
CA GLU A 102 11.78 21.04 19.57
C GLU A 102 12.92 21.19 18.54
N GLU A 103 14.00 20.42 18.69
CA GLU A 103 15.09 20.37 17.72
C GLU A 103 14.61 19.83 16.37
N GLU A 104 13.83 18.76 16.38
CA GLU A 104 13.29 18.16 15.16
C GLU A 104 12.29 19.12 14.48
N ASP A 105 11.43 19.78 15.25
CA ASP A 105 10.52 20.82 14.74
C ASP A 105 11.29 21.98 14.10
N ARG A 106 12.37 22.44 14.75
CA ARG A 106 13.25 23.48 14.19
C ARG A 106 13.90 23.02 12.87
N ILE A 107 14.37 21.78 12.79
CA ILE A 107 14.94 21.20 11.56
C ILE A 107 13.87 21.17 10.46
N ILE A 108 12.66 20.71 10.75
CA ILE A 108 11.56 20.65 9.78
C ILE A 108 11.21 22.03 9.25
N TYR A 109 11.04 23.01 10.15
CA TYR A 109 10.64 24.36 9.78
C TYR A 109 11.68 25.05 8.88
N GLU A 110 12.96 25.01 9.27
CA GLU A 110 14.03 25.63 8.49
C GLU A 110 14.31 24.87 7.18
N ALA A 111 14.21 23.55 7.18
CA ALA A 111 14.32 22.76 5.95
C ALA A 111 13.15 23.03 4.98
N HIS A 112 11.92 23.19 5.49
CA HIS A 112 10.75 23.53 4.67
C HIS A 112 10.86 24.92 4.06
N LYS A 113 11.32 25.93 4.82
CA LYS A 113 11.63 27.27 4.25
C LYS A 113 12.58 27.20 3.06
N ARG A 114 13.60 26.34 3.14
CA ARG A 114 14.64 26.22 2.11
C ARG A 114 14.25 25.32 0.93
N LEU A 115 13.55 24.22 1.19
CA LEU A 115 13.29 23.16 0.21
C LEU A 115 11.83 23.11 -0.28
N GLY A 116 10.91 23.75 0.44
CA GLY A 116 9.47 23.63 0.23
C GLY A 116 8.95 22.23 0.55
N ASN A 117 7.96 21.76 -0.22
CA ASN A 117 7.28 20.48 0.01
C ASN A 117 8.08 19.23 -0.42
N ARG A 118 9.41 19.29 -0.37
CA ARG A 118 10.30 18.14 -0.65
C ARG A 118 10.47 17.25 0.59
N TRP A 119 9.35 16.73 1.09
CA TRP A 119 9.30 15.96 2.35
C TRP A 119 10.27 14.78 2.39
N ALA A 120 10.49 14.11 1.26
CA ALA A 120 11.46 13.02 1.19
C ALA A 120 12.91 13.47 1.45
N GLU A 121 13.28 14.70 1.10
CA GLU A 121 14.60 15.27 1.41
C GLU A 121 14.67 15.80 2.84
N ILE A 122 13.59 16.43 3.32
CA ILE A 122 13.49 16.91 4.71
C ILE A 122 13.60 15.74 5.68
N ALA A 123 12.93 14.62 5.41
CA ALA A 123 12.96 13.43 6.24
C ALA A 123 14.37 12.85 6.44
N LYS A 124 15.29 13.04 5.48
CA LYS A 124 16.69 12.57 5.60
C LYS A 124 17.51 13.38 6.61
N LEU A 125 17.05 14.57 6.99
CA LEU A 125 17.71 15.45 7.96
C LEU A 125 17.33 15.10 9.40
N LEU A 126 16.33 14.24 9.59
CA LEU A 126 15.82 13.87 10.89
C LEU A 126 16.47 12.58 11.38
N PRO A 127 16.68 12.43 12.70
CA PRO A 127 17.40 11.30 13.29
C PRO A 127 16.60 9.98 13.33
N GLY A 128 15.58 9.82 12.48
CA GLY A 128 14.73 8.62 12.38
C GLY A 128 13.39 8.72 13.09
#